data_AF-A0A382TE67-F1
#
_entry.id   AF-A0A382TE67-F1
#
_cell.length_a   1.000
_cell.length_b   1.000
_cell.length_c   1.000
_cell.angle_alpha   90.00
_cell.angle_beta   90.00
_cell.angle_gamma   90.00
#
_symmetry.space_group_name_H-M   'P 1'
#
loop_
_entity.id
_entity.type
_entity.pdbx_description
1 polymer ?
#
loop_
_entity_poly.entity_id
_entity_poly.type
_entity_poly.pdbx_seq_one_letter_code
_entity_poly.pdbx_strand_id
1 'polypeptide(L)'
;MGIEVAIAAVALGATVIEKHFTLDRNLPGPDHHASLEPEELKEMVFAIRNIEKAMGDGIKRPSLSEARNIPIARKSLIAAQTIRKGELFCETNLAVKRPGTGLSRMRWDEVLGSKAPRDFEIDELIEL
;
A
#
# COMPACT_ATOMS: atom_id res chain seq x y z
N MET A 1 -3.87 19.78 -23.36
CA MET A 1 -3.62 19.52 -21.93
C MET A 1 -4.62 20.35 -21.16
N GLY A 2 -5.62 19.71 -20.56
CA GLY A 2 -6.80 20.36 -20.01
C GLY A 2 -6.61 20.71 -18.55
N ILE A 3 -6.94 19.75 -17.69
CA ILE A 3 -7.04 19.90 -16.22
C ILE A 3 -5.94 19.14 -15.46
N GLU A 4 -5.16 18.30 -16.14
CA GLU A 4 -4.21 17.36 -15.54
C GLU A 4 -3.08 18.07 -14.79
N VAL A 5 -2.60 19.19 -15.35
CA VAL A 5 -1.53 19.98 -14.74
C VAL A 5 -1.97 20.61 -13.42
N ALA A 6 -3.22 21.07 -13.34
CA ALA A 6 -3.78 21.63 -12.11
C ALA A 6 -3.87 20.56 -11.00
N ILE A 7 -4.29 19.35 -11.37
CA ILE A 7 -4.38 18.22 -10.45
C ILE A 7 -2.97 17.81 -9.97
N ALA A 8 -2.00 17.74 -10.88
CA ALA A 8 -0.61 17.42 -10.55
C ALA A 8 0.02 18.49 -9.63
N ALA A 9 -0.26 19.76 -9.87
CA ALA A 9 0.22 20.85 -9.02
C ALA A 9 -0.27 20.69 -7.57
N VAL A 10 -1.54 20.34 -7.36
CA VAL A 10 -2.08 20.06 -6.02
C VAL A 10 -1.39 18.86 -5.37
N ALA A 11 -1.18 17.77 -6.13
CA ALA A 11 -0.43 16.60 -5.62
C ALA A 11 1.01 16.94 -5.20
N LEU A 12 1.61 17.96 -5.83
CA LEU A 12 2.95 18.49 -5.51
C LEU A 12 2.93 19.56 -4.40
N GLY A 13 1.77 19.90 -3.85
CA GLY A 13 1.62 20.81 -2.71
C GLY A 13 1.14 22.22 -3.05
N ALA A 14 0.70 22.50 -4.28
CA ALA A 14 0.05 23.76 -4.60
C ALA A 14 -1.26 23.92 -3.81
N THR A 15 -1.43 25.05 -3.14
CA THR A 15 -2.61 25.38 -2.32
C THR A 15 -3.57 26.34 -3.01
N VAL A 16 -3.14 26.93 -4.13
CA VAL A 16 -3.92 27.85 -4.97
C VAL A 16 -3.76 27.42 -6.41
N ILE A 17 -4.89 27.30 -7.12
CA ILE A 17 -4.95 26.97 -8.54
C ILE A 17 -5.76 28.07 -9.24
N GLU A 18 -5.16 28.65 -10.27
CA GLU A 18 -5.80 29.62 -11.15
C GLU A 18 -5.93 29.05 -12.56
N LYS A 19 -7.09 29.28 -13.18
CA LYS A 19 -7.37 28.83 -14.55
C LYS A 19 -8.39 29.77 -15.19
N HIS A 20 -8.20 30.09 -16.46
CA HIS A 20 -9.18 30.83 -17.25
C HIS A 20 -10.47 30.01 -17.43
N PHE A 21 -11.61 30.70 -17.40
CA PHE A 21 -12.95 30.12 -17.46
C PHE A 21 -13.82 30.91 -18.45
N THR A 22 -14.64 30.19 -19.21
CA THR A 22 -15.61 30.76 -20.16
C THR A 22 -16.93 30.00 -20.07
N LEU A 23 -18.02 30.63 -20.49
CA LEU A 23 -19.31 29.94 -20.68
C LEU A 23 -19.36 29.17 -22.00
N ASP A 24 -18.61 29.63 -23.00
CA ASP A 24 -18.50 29.03 -24.34
C ASP A 24 -17.15 29.43 -24.95
N ARG A 25 -16.36 28.45 -25.43
CA ARG A 25 -15.06 28.66 -26.07
C ARG A 25 -15.13 29.32 -27.44
N ASN A 26 -16.30 29.31 -28.07
CA ASN A 26 -16.52 29.89 -29.39
C ASN A 26 -16.80 31.39 -29.36
N LEU A 27 -16.89 32.00 -28.17
CA LEU A 27 -17.05 33.44 -28.02
C LEU A 27 -15.83 34.19 -28.57
N PRO A 28 -16.03 35.40 -29.14
CA PRO A 28 -14.95 36.18 -29.71
C PRO A 28 -13.97 36.64 -28.62
N GLY A 29 -12.68 36.38 -28.84
CA GLY A 29 -11.61 36.78 -27.95
C GLY A 29 -10.55 35.68 -27.81
N PRO A 30 -9.27 36.04 -27.68
CA PRO A 30 -8.18 35.06 -27.68
C PRO A 30 -8.23 34.10 -26.48
N ASP A 31 -8.75 34.55 -25.33
CA ASP A 31 -8.73 33.79 -24.09
C ASP A 31 -9.82 32.72 -24.00
N HIS A 32 -10.92 32.87 -24.74
CA HIS A 32 -12.05 31.92 -24.70
C HIS A 32 -11.61 30.53 -25.16
N HIS A 33 -10.84 30.44 -26.25
CA HIS A 33 -10.36 29.17 -26.80
C HIS A 33 -9.41 28.41 -25.85
N ALA A 34 -8.72 29.11 -24.95
CA ALA A 34 -7.81 28.52 -23.97
C ALA A 34 -8.43 28.28 -22.58
N SER A 35 -9.67 28.71 -22.36
CA SER A 35 -10.38 28.63 -21.08
C SER A 35 -11.06 27.28 -20.86
N LEU A 36 -11.42 26.97 -19.61
CA LEU A 36 -12.32 25.86 -19.29
C LEU A 36 -13.79 26.28 -19.43
N GLU A 37 -14.64 25.37 -19.89
CA GLU A 37 -16.09 25.49 -19.84
C GLU A 37 -16.65 24.97 -18.50
N PRO A 38 -17.96 25.20 -18.20
CA PRO A 38 -18.57 24.83 -16.92
C PRO A 38 -18.34 23.37 -16.48
N GLU A 39 -18.48 22.40 -17.39
CA GLU A 39 -18.31 20.99 -17.01
C GLU A 39 -16.83 20.66 -16.76
N GLU A 40 -15.91 21.20 -17.55
CA GLU A 40 -14.47 20.95 -17.37
C GLU A 40 -13.93 21.61 -16.09
N LEU A 41 -14.43 22.80 -15.74
CA LEU A 41 -14.09 23.43 -14.46
C LEU A 41 -14.59 22.59 -13.28
N LYS A 42 -15.81 22.07 -13.39
CA LYS A 42 -16.40 21.18 -12.39
C LYS A 42 -15.62 19.86 -12.27
N GLU A 43 -15.22 19.26 -13.38
CA GLU A 43 -14.34 18.09 -13.42
C GLU A 43 -12.99 18.36 -12.78
N MET A 44 -12.37 19.52 -13.07
CA MET A 44 -11.11 19.93 -12.46
C MET A 44 -11.24 20.03 -10.94
N VAL A 45 -12.26 20.74 -10.44
CA VAL A 45 -12.49 20.89 -9.00
C VAL A 45 -12.77 19.54 -8.35
N PHE A 46 -13.60 18.69 -8.97
CA PHE A 46 -13.89 17.36 -8.47
C PHE A 46 -12.63 16.49 -8.37
N ALA A 47 -11.80 16.49 -9.42
CA ALA A 47 -10.55 15.74 -9.44
C ALA A 47 -9.55 16.26 -8.39
N ILE A 48 -9.42 17.59 -8.24
CA ILE A 48 -8.60 18.21 -7.18
C ILE A 48 -9.04 17.71 -5.80
N ARG A 49 -10.34 17.76 -5.49
CA ARG A 49 -10.85 17.31 -4.18
C ARG A 49 -10.66 15.81 -3.96
N ASN A 50 -10.69 15.00 -5.01
CA ASN A 50 -10.39 13.57 -4.89
C ASN A 50 -8.91 13.32 -4.60
N ILE A 51 -8.00 14.04 -5.25
CA ILE A 51 -6.57 13.91 -5.00
C ILE A 51 -6.20 14.38 -3.59
N GLU A 52 -6.75 15.49 -3.11
CA GLU A 52 -6.53 15.94 -1.73
C GLU A 52 -6.91 14.84 -0.71
N LYS A 53 -8.04 14.16 -0.92
CA LYS A 53 -8.46 13.03 -0.08
C LYS A 53 -7.53 11.81 -0.26
N ALA A 54 -7.12 11.52 -1.48
CA ALA A 54 -6.29 10.35 -1.80
C ALA A 54 -4.85 10.48 -1.27
N MET A 55 -4.30 11.69 -1.20
CA MET A 55 -2.97 11.96 -0.64
C MET A 55 -2.89 11.65 0.85
N GLY A 56 -4.01 11.75 1.57
CA GLY A 56 -4.09 11.38 2.98
C GLY A 56 -3.23 12.28 3.89
N ASP A 57 -2.66 11.68 4.93
CA ASP A 57 -1.86 12.37 5.96
C ASP A 57 -0.35 12.21 5.79
N GLY A 58 0.09 11.55 4.71
CA GLY A 58 1.51 11.24 4.47
C GLY A 58 2.09 10.14 5.36
N ILE A 59 1.30 9.53 6.25
CA ILE A 59 1.77 8.45 7.13
C ILE A 59 1.52 7.10 6.45
N LYS A 60 2.60 6.40 6.07
CA LYS A 60 2.51 5.06 5.50
C LYS A 60 2.08 4.03 6.56
N ARG A 61 0.81 3.61 6.51
CA ARG A 61 0.25 2.58 7.39
C ARG A 61 -0.83 1.78 6.66
N PRO A 62 -1.06 0.51 7.04
CA PRO A 62 -2.21 -0.24 6.53
C PRO A 62 -3.51 0.48 6.91
N SER A 63 -4.44 0.50 5.97
CA SER A 63 -5.82 0.89 6.22
C SER A 63 -6.52 -0.13 7.14
N LEU A 64 -7.66 0.27 7.73
CA LEU A 64 -8.46 -0.62 8.57
C LEU A 64 -8.93 -1.86 7.80
N SER A 65 -9.22 -1.73 6.51
CA SER A 65 -9.61 -2.86 5.66
C SER A 65 -8.42 -3.80 5.39
N GLU A 66 -7.23 -3.26 5.15
CA GLU A 66 -5.99 -4.05 4.97
C GLU A 66 -5.55 -4.73 6.25
N ALA A 67 -5.76 -4.11 7.42
CA ALA A 67 -5.38 -4.67 8.72
C ALA A 67 -6.01 -6.05 8.96
N ARG A 68 -7.26 -6.27 8.50
CA ARG A 68 -7.93 -7.57 8.59
C ARG A 68 -7.28 -8.65 7.73
N ASN A 69 -6.61 -8.25 6.65
CA ASN A 69 -5.92 -9.17 5.75
C ASN A 69 -4.52 -9.54 6.24
N ILE A 70 -3.93 -8.77 7.16
CA ILE A 70 -2.59 -9.02 7.72
C ILE A 70 -2.42 -10.47 8.23
N PRO A 71 -3.25 -10.98 9.17
CA PRO A 71 -3.06 -12.34 9.71
C PRO A 71 -3.24 -13.43 8.65
N ILE A 72 -4.00 -13.16 7.59
CA ILE A 72 -4.28 -14.14 6.53
C ILE A 72 -3.18 -14.12 5.46
N ALA A 73 -2.75 -12.93 5.05
CA ALA A 73 -1.88 -12.75 3.89
C ALA A 73 -0.39 -12.76 4.22
N ARG A 74 0.00 -12.39 5.45
CA ARG A 74 1.39 -12.49 5.90
C ARG A 74 1.78 -13.96 6.06
N LYS A 75 3.09 -14.20 6.10
CA LYS A 75 3.66 -15.53 6.24
C LYS A 75 4.35 -15.67 7.58
N SER A 76 4.24 -16.86 8.16
CA SER A 76 4.94 -17.28 9.36
C SER A 76 6.05 -18.26 9.01
N LEU A 77 6.97 -18.45 9.95
CA LEU A 77 7.89 -19.58 9.93
C LEU A 77 7.13 -20.86 10.25
N ILE A 78 7.39 -21.88 9.46
CA ILE A 78 6.82 -23.21 9.60
C ILE A 78 7.92 -24.27 9.48
N ALA A 79 7.64 -25.47 9.97
CA ALA A 79 8.49 -26.62 9.76
C ALA A 79 8.31 -27.15 8.32
N ALA A 80 9.39 -27.18 7.54
CA ALA A 80 9.39 -27.72 6.18
C ALA A 80 9.39 -29.27 6.16
N GLN A 81 9.79 -29.87 7.27
CA GLN A 81 9.84 -31.30 7.55
C GLN A 81 9.67 -31.50 9.06
N THR A 82 9.56 -32.74 9.54
CA THR A 82 9.58 -33.01 10.99
C THR A 82 10.89 -32.52 11.61
N ILE A 83 10.83 -31.81 12.72
CA ILE A 83 11.98 -31.28 13.48
C ILE A 83 11.89 -31.84 14.89
N ARG A 84 12.97 -32.43 15.41
CA ARG A 84 12.97 -32.98 16.77
C ARG A 84 13.44 -31.95 17.79
N LYS A 85 12.98 -32.10 19.03
CA LYS A 85 13.43 -31.31 20.17
C LYS A 85 14.96 -31.33 20.26
N GLY A 86 15.55 -30.15 20.35
CA GLY A 86 16.99 -29.94 20.43
C GLY A 86 17.72 -29.92 19.09
N GLU A 87 17.05 -30.28 17.98
CA GLU A 87 17.58 -30.11 16.62
C GLU A 87 17.74 -28.63 16.30
N LEU A 88 18.73 -28.29 15.46
CA LEU A 88 18.94 -26.92 15.02
C LEU A 88 17.98 -26.59 13.88
N PHE A 89 17.35 -25.41 13.95
CA PHE A 89 16.65 -24.87 12.79
C PHE A 89 17.67 -24.50 11.70
N CYS A 90 17.40 -24.89 10.47
CA CYS A 90 18.24 -24.67 9.30
C CYS A 90 17.40 -24.35 8.07
N GLU A 91 18.05 -23.94 6.98
CA GLU A 91 17.37 -23.54 5.74
C GLU A 91 16.58 -24.67 5.09
N THR A 92 16.93 -25.93 5.37
CA THR A 92 16.24 -27.09 4.82
C THR A 92 15.04 -27.54 5.66
N ASN A 93 15.05 -27.27 6.98
CA ASN A 93 13.96 -27.67 7.86
C ASN A 93 12.98 -26.53 8.21
N LEU A 94 13.31 -25.28 7.88
CA LEU A 94 12.39 -24.14 7.96
C LEU A 94 11.80 -23.78 6.60
N ALA A 95 10.55 -23.33 6.61
CA ALA A 95 9.92 -22.70 5.45
C ALA A 95 9.07 -21.49 5.87
N VAL A 96 8.63 -20.72 4.87
CA VAL A 96 7.83 -19.51 5.07
C VAL A 96 6.51 -19.63 4.32
N LYS A 97 5.42 -19.92 5.05
CA LYS A 97 4.07 -20.10 4.48
C LYS A 97 3.04 -19.23 5.21
N ARG A 98 1.90 -19.02 4.56
CA ARG A 98 0.71 -18.42 5.21
C ARG A 98 0.08 -19.45 6.16
N PRO A 99 -0.69 -19.03 7.18
CA PRO A 99 -1.03 -17.66 7.55
C PRO A 99 0.09 -16.93 8.31
N GLY A 100 -0.13 -15.66 8.65
CA GLY A 100 0.77 -14.79 9.41
C GLY A 100 0.46 -14.77 10.90
N THR A 101 -0.16 -15.83 11.42
CA THR A 101 -0.59 -15.96 12.82
C THR A 101 0.47 -16.60 13.71
N GLY A 102 1.54 -17.16 13.14
CA GLY A 102 2.67 -17.71 13.86
C GLY A 102 3.86 -16.75 13.90
N LEU A 103 5.05 -17.31 14.14
CA LEU A 103 6.27 -16.52 14.23
C LEU A 103 6.58 -15.79 12.93
N SER A 104 6.74 -14.47 12.99
CA SER A 104 6.99 -13.64 11.81
C SER A 104 8.23 -14.11 11.04
N ARG A 105 8.12 -14.19 9.72
CA ARG A 105 9.27 -14.48 8.83
C ARG A 105 10.46 -13.53 9.00
N MET A 106 10.24 -12.33 9.56
CA MET A 106 11.31 -11.35 9.80
C MET A 106 12.27 -11.81 10.90
N ARG A 107 11.88 -12.81 11.72
CA ARG A 107 12.72 -13.42 12.75
C ARG A 107 13.53 -14.61 12.22
N TRP A 108 13.61 -14.79 10.90
CA TRP A 108 14.33 -15.91 10.27
C TRP A 108 15.75 -16.04 10.82
N ASP A 109 16.51 -14.95 10.82
CA ASP A 109 17.91 -14.95 11.26
C ASP A 109 18.07 -15.20 12.77
N GLU A 110 17.05 -14.88 13.57
CA GLU A 110 17.04 -15.20 15.00
C GLU A 110 16.79 -16.69 15.27
N VAL A 111 15.97 -17.31 14.41
CA VAL A 111 15.53 -18.70 14.58
C VAL A 111 16.59 -19.64 14.01
N LEU A 112 17.22 -19.27 12.91
CA LEU A 112 18.25 -20.07 12.25
C LEU A 112 19.41 -20.36 13.21
N GLY A 113 19.77 -21.64 13.33
CA GLY A 113 20.82 -22.10 14.25
C GLY A 113 20.39 -22.16 15.72
N SER A 114 19.16 -21.75 16.08
CA SER A 114 18.61 -22.01 17.42
C SER A 114 18.08 -23.45 17.54
N LYS A 115 17.93 -23.94 18.77
CA LYS A 115 17.45 -25.30 19.05
C LYS A 115 15.93 -25.31 19.18
N ALA A 116 15.29 -26.31 18.56
CA ALA A 116 13.87 -26.54 18.68
C ALA A 116 13.48 -26.85 20.14
N PRO A 117 12.56 -26.09 20.78
CA PRO A 117 12.17 -26.31 22.17
C PRO A 117 11.36 -27.60 22.38
N ARG A 118 10.73 -28.09 21.31
CA ARG A 118 9.93 -29.31 21.23
C ARG A 118 9.99 -29.92 19.84
N ASP A 119 9.32 -31.05 19.67
CA ASP A 119 9.11 -31.66 18.35
C ASP A 119 8.09 -30.82 17.54
N PHE A 120 8.30 -30.73 16.23
CA PHE A 120 7.40 -30.09 15.27
C PHE A 120 7.08 -31.06 14.12
N GLU A 121 5.82 -31.10 13.73
CA GLU A 121 5.37 -31.80 12.53
C GLU A 121 5.51 -30.93 11.27
N ILE A 122 5.51 -31.55 10.10
CA ILE A 122 5.53 -30.83 8.82
C ILE A 122 4.36 -29.85 8.74
N ASP A 123 4.62 -28.65 8.22
CA ASP A 123 3.68 -27.53 8.11
C ASP A 123 3.18 -26.93 9.43
N GLU A 124 3.71 -27.37 10.57
CA GLU A 124 3.43 -26.77 11.86
C GLU A 124 4.08 -25.38 11.99
N LEU A 125 3.38 -24.44 12.65
CA LEU A 125 3.91 -23.12 12.97
C LEU A 125 5.05 -23.24 13.97
N ILE A 126 6.15 -22.53 13.71
CA ILE A 126 7.28 -22.47 14.64
C ILE A 126 6.94 -21.55 15.82
N GLU A 127 7.26 -22.01 17.02
CA GLU A 127 7.25 -21.26 18.27
C GLU A 127 8.58 -21.47 19.01
N LEU A 128 9.08 -20.43 19.68
CA LEU A 128 10.35 -20.43 20.42
C LEU A 128 10.10 -20.37 21.93
#